data_AF-A0A4Q5A7E3-F1
#
_entry.id   AF-A0A4Q5A7E3-F1
#
_cell.length_a   1.000
_cell.length_b   1.000
_cell.length_c   1.000
_cell.angle_alpha   90.00
_cell.angle_beta   90.00
_cell.angle_gamma   90.00
#
_symmetry.space_group_name_H-M   'P 1'
#
loop_
_entity.id
_entity.type
_entity.pdbx_description
1 polymer ?
#
loop_
_entity_poly.entity_id
_entity_poly.type
_entity_poly.pdbx_seq_one_letter_code
_entity_poly.pdbx_strand_id
1 'polypeptide(L)'
;MFIVRNALHNVVRNKGRNALMIIIVAIITAAATVALAIVQAAERARTSALDDTTISAQISIDRGAMIGKTRDAQSGGADMQAMRESMASKQLTLDDYQKYDKSEYGVASSYYTETASAAAVDDGVEPVDSNGTVTNQEDQSATEQNQSGEQPQSPGDDRAGGMPDAGGGKGGMMMTTGDFSLVGFSSDEAIANAPNGSFTMDSGQVFGYGTDDDGDVIISKTLADANDLSVGDTFKVADITDDTKTYTLTIVGIYSNTTENTMPMGGPMASTASDPANAIYTSVSTLDALGLTGGKTIEITDARGNTRETQATQLSYTYCLRRQGAIRPVRRRRQGEWPGQ
;
A
#
# COMPACT_ATOMS: atom_id res chain seq x y z
N MET A 1 53.76 5.53 -55.95
CA MET A 1 52.29 5.80 -55.88
C MET A 1 51.48 5.20 -57.05
N PHE A 2 52.04 4.26 -57.85
CA PHE A 2 51.34 3.68 -59.01
C PHE A 2 50.39 2.53 -58.65
N ILE A 3 50.71 1.76 -57.61
CA ILE A 3 49.91 0.61 -57.16
C ILE A 3 48.53 1.05 -56.66
N VAL A 4 48.47 2.11 -55.85
CA VAL A 4 47.22 2.68 -55.34
C VAL A 4 46.37 3.25 -56.49
N ARG A 5 47.00 3.92 -57.46
CA ARG A 5 46.32 4.47 -58.64
C ARG A 5 45.72 3.39 -59.54
N ASN A 6 46.47 2.30 -59.80
CA ASN A 6 45.96 1.16 -60.57
C ASN A 6 44.87 0.38 -59.81
N ALA A 7 44.99 0.26 -58.49
CA ALA A 7 43.95 -0.36 -57.65
C ALA A 7 42.64 0.44 -57.70
N LEU A 8 42.69 1.76 -57.54
CA LEU A 8 41.54 2.66 -57.67
C LEU A 8 40.91 2.61 -59.07
N HIS A 9 41.73 2.54 -60.12
CA HIS A 9 41.23 2.43 -61.50
C HIS A 9 40.49 1.10 -61.74
N ASN A 10 40.95 0.00 -61.15
CA ASN A 10 40.28 -1.30 -61.25
C ASN A 10 38.95 -1.33 -60.46
N VAL A 11 38.88 -0.59 -59.34
CA VAL A 11 37.64 -0.37 -58.58
C VAL A 11 36.62 0.45 -59.39
N VAL A 12 37.06 1.48 -60.13
CA VAL A 12 36.18 2.33 -60.95
C VAL A 12 35.74 1.63 -62.25
N ARG A 13 36.46 0.61 -62.74
CA ARG A 13 36.10 -0.14 -63.96
C ARG A 13 34.93 -1.11 -63.74
N ASN A 14 34.84 -1.74 -62.58
CA ASN A 14 33.81 -2.74 -62.26
C ASN A 14 32.62 -2.14 -61.50
N LYS A 15 32.05 -1.04 -62.03
CA LYS A 15 31.06 -0.19 -61.35
C LYS A 15 29.86 -0.96 -60.76
N GLY A 16 29.30 -1.91 -61.51
CA GLY A 16 28.12 -2.67 -61.07
C GLY A 16 28.38 -3.60 -59.87
N ARG A 17 29.46 -4.38 -59.90
CA ARG A 17 29.81 -5.31 -58.80
C ARG A 17 30.22 -4.56 -57.53
N ASN A 18 30.95 -3.47 -57.68
CA ASN A 18 31.39 -2.67 -56.54
C ASN A 18 30.23 -1.87 -55.93
N ALA A 19 29.30 -1.36 -56.74
CA ALA A 19 28.06 -0.76 -56.24
C ALA A 19 27.21 -1.77 -55.46
N LEU A 20 27.04 -2.99 -55.99
CA LEU A 20 26.30 -4.06 -55.29
C LEU A 20 26.95 -4.41 -53.94
N MET A 21 28.27 -4.56 -53.89
CA MET A 21 29.00 -4.85 -52.64
C MET A 21 28.83 -3.74 -51.61
N ILE A 22 28.89 -2.47 -52.02
CA ILE A 22 28.68 -1.32 -51.12
C ILE A 22 27.27 -1.34 -50.53
N ILE A 23 26.25 -1.63 -51.35
CA ILE A 23 24.85 -1.71 -50.90
C ILE A 23 24.67 -2.84 -49.88
N ILE A 24 25.23 -4.03 -50.14
CA ILE A 24 25.14 -5.17 -49.20
C ILE A 24 25.80 -4.82 -47.86
N VAL A 25 27.01 -4.25 -47.90
CA VAL A 25 27.72 -3.85 -46.68
C VAL A 25 26.95 -2.78 -45.92
N ALA A 26 26.37 -1.79 -46.62
CA ALA A 26 25.55 -0.75 -46.00
C ALA A 26 24.28 -1.30 -45.32
N ILE A 27 23.63 -2.31 -45.91
CA ILE A 27 22.46 -2.96 -45.30
C ILE A 27 22.88 -3.73 -44.05
N ILE A 28 23.99 -4.50 -44.12
CA ILE A 28 24.49 -5.27 -42.96
C ILE A 28 24.91 -4.33 -41.83
N THR A 29 25.60 -3.24 -42.13
CA THR A 29 26.01 -2.26 -41.10
C THR A 29 24.81 -1.54 -40.51
N ALA A 30 23.83 -1.14 -41.31
CA ALA A 30 22.59 -0.55 -40.81
C ALA A 30 21.86 -1.52 -39.86
N ALA A 31 21.69 -2.79 -40.25
CA ALA A 31 21.07 -3.81 -39.40
C ALA A 31 21.84 -4.03 -38.09
N ALA A 32 23.18 -4.11 -38.15
CA ALA A 32 24.02 -4.27 -36.96
C ALA A 32 23.96 -3.05 -36.02
N THR A 33 23.89 -1.83 -36.56
CA THR A 33 23.75 -0.61 -35.75
C THR A 33 22.40 -0.54 -35.05
N VAL A 34 21.30 -0.92 -35.73
CA VAL A 34 19.97 -0.98 -35.12
C VAL A 34 19.95 -2.04 -34.02
N ALA A 35 20.51 -3.23 -34.26
CA ALA A 35 20.60 -4.27 -33.24
C ALA A 35 21.37 -3.82 -31.99
N LEU A 36 22.52 -3.16 -32.17
CA LEU A 36 23.30 -2.63 -31.05
C LEU A 36 22.57 -1.52 -30.29
N ALA A 37 21.89 -0.62 -31.00
CA ALA A 37 21.10 0.44 -30.39
C ALA A 37 19.95 -0.14 -29.54
N ILE A 38 19.28 -1.19 -30.02
CA ILE A 38 18.22 -1.89 -29.27
C ILE A 38 18.81 -2.53 -28.01
N VAL A 39 19.94 -3.23 -28.10
CA VAL A 39 20.58 -3.85 -26.93
C VAL A 39 20.97 -2.81 -25.89
N GLN A 40 21.57 -1.69 -26.31
CA GLN A 40 21.93 -0.61 -25.39
C GLN A 40 20.71 0.08 -24.77
N ALA A 41 19.65 0.29 -25.54
CA ALA A 41 18.39 0.82 -25.03
C ALA A 41 17.76 -0.14 -24.01
N ALA A 42 17.78 -1.45 -24.29
CA ALA A 42 17.27 -2.47 -23.38
C ALA A 42 18.09 -2.56 -22.09
N GLU A 43 19.43 -2.48 -22.17
CA GLU A 43 20.29 -2.43 -20.99
C GLU A 43 20.04 -1.17 -20.14
N ARG A 44 19.92 0.00 -20.78
CA ARG A 44 19.58 1.25 -20.07
C ARG A 44 18.21 1.19 -19.43
N ALA A 45 17.20 0.70 -20.14
CA ALA A 45 15.85 0.51 -19.62
C ALA A 45 15.85 -0.44 -18.43
N ARG A 46 16.62 -1.55 -18.51
CA ARG A 46 16.79 -2.48 -17.40
C ARG A 46 17.49 -1.84 -16.20
N THR A 47 18.56 -1.09 -16.42
CA THR A 47 19.26 -0.40 -15.32
C THR A 47 18.37 0.65 -14.68
N SER A 48 17.68 1.48 -15.48
CA SER A 48 16.71 2.47 -14.97
C SER A 48 15.59 1.80 -14.20
N ALA A 49 14.96 0.76 -14.76
CA ALA A 49 13.90 0.03 -14.07
C ALA A 49 14.38 -0.61 -12.76
N LEU A 50 15.64 -1.08 -12.71
CA LEU A 50 16.23 -1.62 -11.49
C LEU A 50 16.61 -0.54 -10.47
N ASP A 51 16.92 0.67 -10.92
CA ASP A 51 17.22 1.82 -10.06
C ASP A 51 15.91 2.43 -9.50
N ASP A 52 14.82 2.37 -10.27
CA ASP A 52 13.46 2.75 -9.85
C ASP A 52 12.79 1.68 -8.97
N THR A 53 13.39 0.50 -8.82
CA THR A 53 12.85 -0.57 -7.95
C THR A 53 13.34 -0.39 -6.51
N THR A 54 12.46 0.03 -5.61
CA THR A 54 12.72 0.06 -4.18
C THR A 54 12.46 -1.30 -3.53
N ILE A 55 13.42 -1.83 -2.77
CA ILE A 55 13.23 -3.03 -1.95
C ILE A 55 12.75 -2.58 -0.58
N SER A 56 11.48 -2.82 -0.27
CA SER A 56 10.90 -2.54 1.04
C SER A 56 10.83 -3.80 1.91
N ALA A 57 11.01 -3.66 3.21
CA ALA A 57 10.76 -4.70 4.21
C ALA A 57 9.74 -4.20 5.24
N GLN A 58 8.90 -5.10 5.73
CA GLN A 58 7.97 -4.85 6.85
C GLN A 58 8.11 -5.99 7.85
N ILE A 59 8.01 -5.67 9.13
CA ILE A 59 7.97 -6.67 10.20
C ILE A 59 6.50 -6.87 10.57
N SER A 60 6.01 -8.10 10.43
CA SER A 60 4.63 -8.45 10.76
C SER A 60 4.58 -9.69 11.63
N ILE A 61 3.56 -9.77 12.49
CA ILE A 61 3.29 -10.98 13.27
C ILE A 61 2.80 -12.09 12.34
N ASP A 62 3.50 -13.23 12.33
CA ASP A 62 3.03 -14.46 11.69
C ASP A 62 1.92 -15.09 12.54
N ARG A 63 0.69 -14.65 12.27
CA ARG A 63 -0.52 -15.16 12.92
C ARG A 63 -0.80 -16.62 12.60
N GLY A 64 -0.41 -17.11 11.41
CA GLY A 64 -0.61 -18.50 11.01
C GLY A 64 0.19 -19.45 11.89
N ALA A 65 1.47 -19.14 12.09
CA ALA A 65 2.32 -19.87 13.03
C ALA A 65 1.83 -19.75 14.48
N MET A 66 1.26 -18.60 14.87
CA MET A 66 0.72 -18.42 16.22
C MET A 66 -0.54 -19.26 16.44
N ILE A 67 -1.52 -19.20 15.53
CA ILE A 67 -2.76 -19.96 15.59
C ILE A 67 -2.49 -21.46 15.56
N GLY A 68 -1.55 -21.91 14.72
CA GLY A 68 -1.12 -23.31 14.69
C GLY A 68 -0.63 -23.78 16.05
N LYS A 69 0.28 -23.02 16.69
CA LYS A 69 0.79 -23.34 18.03
C LYS A 69 -0.29 -23.35 19.11
N THR A 70 -1.29 -22.45 19.03
CA THR A 70 -2.39 -22.41 20.00
C THR A 70 -3.38 -23.57 19.80
N ARG A 71 -3.63 -23.99 18.56
CA ARG A 71 -4.47 -25.16 18.26
C ARG A 71 -3.83 -26.47 18.69
N ASP A 72 -2.52 -26.61 18.49
CA ASP A 72 -1.76 -27.80 18.92
C ASP A 72 -1.68 -27.91 20.45
N ALA A 73 -1.77 -26.79 21.16
CA ALA A 73 -1.73 -26.72 22.62
C ALA A 73 -3.08 -26.97 23.31
N GLN A 74 -4.22 -26.99 22.59
CA GLN A 74 -5.56 -27.06 23.18
C GLN A 74 -6.50 -28.03 22.45
N SER A 75 -6.59 -29.26 22.98
CA SER A 75 -7.67 -30.21 22.66
C SER A 75 -8.95 -29.83 23.42
N GLY A 76 -9.64 -28.79 22.98
CA GLY A 76 -10.95 -28.40 23.54
C GLY A 76 -11.18 -26.90 23.52
N GLY A 77 -11.69 -26.38 22.40
CA GLY A 77 -12.10 -24.99 22.23
C GLY A 77 -10.92 -24.01 22.20
N ALA A 78 -10.84 -23.17 21.16
CA ALA A 78 -9.85 -22.09 21.14
C ALA A 78 -10.23 -21.06 22.22
N ASP A 79 -9.41 -20.92 23.26
CA ASP A 79 -9.54 -19.80 24.20
C ASP A 79 -9.17 -18.50 23.47
N MET A 80 -10.21 -17.87 22.92
CA MET A 80 -10.11 -16.63 22.14
C MET A 80 -9.56 -15.47 22.97
N GLN A 81 -9.66 -15.54 24.31
CA GLN A 81 -9.14 -14.51 25.20
C GLN A 81 -7.64 -14.67 25.40
N ALA A 82 -7.17 -15.88 25.73
CA ALA A 82 -5.73 -16.17 25.83
C ALA A 82 -5.00 -15.92 24.49
N MET A 83 -5.64 -16.28 23.37
CA MET A 83 -5.11 -15.98 22.04
C MET A 83 -5.01 -14.47 21.80
N ARG A 84 -5.99 -13.68 22.23
CA ARG A 84 -5.97 -12.21 22.10
C ARG A 84 -4.87 -11.57 22.93
N GLU A 85 -4.69 -11.99 24.19
CA GLU A 85 -3.62 -11.50 25.06
C GLU A 85 -2.23 -11.85 24.49
N SER A 86 -2.08 -13.05 23.92
CA SER A 86 -0.85 -13.46 23.26
C SER A 86 -0.54 -12.66 21.99
N MET A 87 -1.59 -12.16 21.31
CA MET A 87 -1.48 -11.28 20.14
C MET A 87 -1.13 -9.84 20.54
N ALA A 88 -1.79 -9.31 21.57
CA ALA A 88 -1.55 -7.96 22.09
C ALA A 88 -0.12 -7.84 22.65
N SER A 89 0.33 -8.81 23.44
CA SER A 89 1.70 -8.84 23.99
C SER A 89 2.81 -9.02 22.96
N LYS A 90 2.48 -9.37 21.71
CA LYS A 90 3.43 -9.55 20.61
C LYS A 90 3.39 -8.44 19.57
N GLN A 91 2.55 -7.42 19.77
CA GLN A 91 2.59 -6.21 18.97
C GLN A 91 3.83 -5.38 19.32
N LEU A 92 4.48 -4.87 18.28
CA LEU A 92 5.65 -4.01 18.39
C LEU A 92 5.19 -2.56 18.50
N THR A 93 5.82 -1.81 19.40
CA THR A 93 5.64 -0.36 19.51
C THR A 93 6.42 0.38 18.42
N LEU A 94 6.15 1.67 18.20
CA LEU A 94 6.92 2.49 17.27
C LEU A 94 8.43 2.47 17.61
N ASP A 95 8.76 2.60 18.90
CA ASP A 95 10.14 2.52 19.40
C ASP A 95 10.79 1.17 19.08
N ASP A 96 10.03 0.07 19.07
CA ASP A 96 10.55 -1.24 18.71
C ASP A 96 10.91 -1.34 17.23
N TYR A 97 10.11 -0.73 16.34
CA TYR A 97 10.46 -0.65 14.92
C TYR A 97 11.68 0.24 14.69
N GLN A 98 11.74 1.42 15.31
CA GLN A 98 12.85 2.35 15.15
C GLN A 98 14.21 1.77 15.56
N LYS A 99 14.25 0.76 16.45
CA LYS A 99 15.50 0.03 16.77
C LYS A 99 16.15 -0.65 15.56
N TYR A 100 15.38 -0.99 14.54
CA TYR A 100 15.84 -1.63 13.30
C TYR A 100 16.02 -0.64 12.14
N ASP A 101 15.67 0.63 12.33
CA ASP A 101 15.90 1.68 11.34
C ASP A 101 17.34 2.19 11.38
N LYS A 102 18.25 1.33 10.91
CA LYS A 102 19.69 1.61 10.91
C LYS A 102 20.28 1.39 9.54
N SER A 103 21.11 2.33 9.12
CA SER A 103 21.91 2.19 7.89
C SER A 103 22.83 0.98 7.91
N GLU A 104 23.24 0.51 9.09
CA GLU A 104 24.03 -0.72 9.28
C GLU A 104 23.29 -1.99 8.84
N TYR A 105 21.96 -2.00 9.00
CA TYR A 105 21.10 -3.08 8.48
C TYR A 105 20.73 -2.88 7.00
N GLY A 106 21.33 -1.88 6.36
CA GLY A 106 21.08 -1.55 4.97
C GLY A 106 19.80 -0.75 4.76
N VAL A 107 19.21 -0.14 5.79
CA VAL A 107 18.06 0.76 5.63
C VAL A 107 18.53 2.11 5.04
N ALA A 108 17.90 2.55 3.95
CA ALA A 108 18.14 3.83 3.30
C ALA A 108 17.22 4.93 3.84
N SER A 109 15.95 4.59 3.98
CA SER A 109 14.89 5.42 4.55
C SER A 109 13.85 4.52 5.21
N SER A 110 13.00 5.10 6.03
CA SER A 110 11.89 4.44 6.68
C SER A 110 10.69 5.37 6.67
N TYR A 111 9.51 4.78 6.66
CA TYR A 111 8.27 5.52 6.80
C TYR A 111 7.22 4.63 7.45
N TYR A 112 6.26 5.26 8.09
CA TYR A 112 5.14 4.57 8.72
C TYR A 112 3.82 5.33 8.56
N THR A 113 2.74 4.59 8.75
CA THR A 113 1.39 5.13 8.84
C THR A 113 0.71 4.60 10.09
N GLU A 114 -0.12 5.43 10.71
CA GLU A 114 -1.04 5.00 11.75
C GLU A 114 -2.48 5.16 11.25
N THR A 115 -3.31 4.15 11.46
CA THR A 115 -4.71 4.20 11.05
C THR A 115 -5.61 4.15 12.27
N ALA A 116 -6.38 5.21 12.49
CA ALA A 116 -7.43 5.30 13.48
C ALA A 116 -8.82 5.15 12.83
N SER A 117 -9.80 4.82 13.65
CA SER A 117 -11.21 4.77 13.27
C SER A 117 -11.92 6.04 13.78
N ALA A 118 -12.84 6.61 13.00
CA ALA A 118 -13.70 7.71 13.44
C ALA A 118 -15.16 7.48 13.01
N ALA A 119 -16.08 8.11 13.73
CA ALA A 119 -17.51 8.09 13.46
C ALA A 119 -17.99 9.42 12.86
N ALA A 120 -19.10 9.37 12.13
CA ALA A 120 -19.82 10.56 11.72
C ALA A 120 -20.43 11.28 12.94
N VAL A 121 -20.66 12.57 12.79
CA VAL A 121 -21.36 13.41 13.78
C VAL A 121 -22.69 13.85 13.17
N ASP A 122 -23.73 13.95 13.98
CA ASP A 122 -25.01 14.53 13.55
C ASP A 122 -24.80 15.92 12.90
N ASP A 123 -25.46 16.16 11.77
CA ASP A 123 -25.31 17.35 10.92
C ASP A 123 -23.86 17.61 10.42
N GLY A 124 -23.01 16.57 10.43
CA GLY A 124 -21.60 16.61 10.02
C GLY A 124 -21.34 16.07 8.62
N VAL A 125 -20.08 15.67 8.38
CA VAL A 125 -19.73 14.93 7.16
C VAL A 125 -20.33 13.52 7.23
N GLU A 126 -20.96 13.09 6.15
CA GLU A 126 -21.55 11.77 6.04
C GLU A 126 -20.70 10.86 5.16
N PRO A 127 -20.50 9.58 5.54
CA PRO A 127 -19.70 8.66 4.75
C PRO A 127 -20.42 8.26 3.47
N VAL A 128 -19.65 7.88 2.46
CA VAL A 128 -20.17 7.43 1.17
C VAL A 128 -20.22 5.91 1.10
N ASP A 129 -21.18 5.37 0.35
CA ASP A 129 -21.23 3.97 -0.02
C ASP A 129 -20.31 3.69 -1.22
N SER A 130 -20.27 2.42 -1.62
CA SER A 130 -19.48 1.97 -2.77
C SER A 130 -19.96 2.51 -4.13
N ASN A 131 -21.12 3.19 -4.16
CA ASN A 131 -21.60 3.90 -5.34
C ASN A 131 -21.18 5.39 -5.32
N GLY A 132 -20.47 5.84 -4.28
CA GLY A 132 -20.06 7.22 -4.08
C GLY A 132 -21.22 8.13 -3.66
N THR A 133 -22.28 7.55 -3.07
CA THR A 133 -23.42 8.30 -2.54
C THR A 133 -23.44 8.26 -1.02
N VAL A 134 -23.93 9.32 -0.40
CA VAL A 134 -24.01 9.41 1.05
C VAL A 134 -24.86 8.28 1.65
N THR A 135 -24.36 7.64 2.71
CA THR A 135 -25.12 6.61 3.42
C THR A 135 -26.12 7.25 4.38
N ASN A 136 -27.40 7.24 4.03
CA ASN A 136 -28.44 7.67 4.97
C ASN A 136 -28.49 6.68 6.17
N GLN A 137 -28.21 7.17 7.38
CA GLN A 137 -28.31 6.40 8.62
C GLN A 137 -29.74 5.90 8.93
N GLU A 138 -30.77 6.38 8.23
CA GLU A 138 -32.18 6.02 8.47
C GLU A 138 -32.61 4.65 7.91
N ASP A 139 -31.80 3.97 7.09
CA ASP A 139 -32.16 2.66 6.51
C ASP A 139 -31.34 1.47 7.04
N GLN A 140 -30.76 1.60 8.24
CA GLN A 140 -30.47 0.43 9.09
C GLN A 140 -31.66 0.13 10.01
N SER A 141 -32.86 0.06 9.43
CA SER A 141 -33.86 -0.84 9.99
C SER A 141 -33.29 -2.25 9.84
N ALA A 142 -33.04 -2.90 10.98
CA ALA A 142 -32.85 -4.33 11.05
C ALA A 142 -33.90 -4.98 10.15
N THR A 143 -33.48 -5.44 8.97
CA THR A 143 -34.30 -6.35 8.19
C THR A 143 -34.23 -7.66 8.96
N GLU A 144 -35.09 -7.75 9.98
CA GLU A 144 -35.64 -9.02 10.44
C GLU A 144 -36.33 -9.65 9.23
N GLN A 145 -35.54 -10.32 8.39
CA GLN A 145 -36.08 -11.35 7.52
C GLN A 145 -36.52 -12.49 8.43
N ASN A 146 -37.76 -12.34 8.89
CA ASN A 146 -38.57 -13.36 9.51
C ASN A 146 -38.65 -14.56 8.55
N GLN A 147 -37.72 -15.50 8.69
CA GLN A 147 -37.77 -16.79 8.00
C GLN A 147 -38.83 -17.68 8.69
N SER A 148 -40.09 -17.37 8.46
CA SER A 148 -41.16 -18.37 8.51
C SER A 148 -41.50 -18.75 7.07
N GLY A 149 -40.77 -19.72 6.53
CA GLY A 149 -40.93 -20.21 5.17
C GLY A 149 -40.17 -21.50 4.95
N GLU A 150 -40.82 -22.61 5.32
CA GLU A 150 -40.59 -24.00 4.96
C GLU A 150 -39.26 -24.40 4.30
N GLN A 151 -38.45 -25.08 5.12
CA GLN A 151 -37.33 -25.95 4.78
C GLN A 151 -37.70 -27.02 3.72
N PRO A 152 -36.91 -27.18 2.65
CA PRO A 152 -36.76 -28.48 2.00
C PRO A 152 -35.56 -29.19 2.60
N GLN A 153 -35.82 -30.21 3.42
CA GLN A 153 -34.83 -31.20 3.82
C GLN A 153 -34.31 -31.96 2.58
N SER A 154 -32.99 -32.06 2.44
CA SER A 154 -32.35 -33.18 1.77
C SER A 154 -30.97 -33.47 2.36
N PRO A 155 -30.53 -34.73 2.32
CA PRO A 155 -30.05 -35.41 3.51
C PRO A 155 -28.52 -35.55 3.54
N GLY A 156 -27.97 -35.46 4.76
CA GLY A 156 -26.75 -36.11 5.24
C GLY A 156 -25.52 -36.12 4.32
N ASP A 157 -24.54 -35.27 4.63
CA ASP A 157 -23.15 -35.65 4.40
C ASP A 157 -22.23 -34.96 5.43
N ASP A 158 -21.71 -35.77 6.35
CA ASP A 158 -20.66 -35.43 7.29
C ASP A 158 -19.35 -35.17 6.52
N ARG A 159 -19.10 -33.91 6.13
CA ARG A 159 -17.77 -33.47 5.69
C ARG A 159 -17.37 -32.15 6.32
N ALA A 160 -16.67 -32.28 7.43
CA ALA A 160 -15.55 -31.41 7.76
C ALA A 160 -14.64 -31.29 6.52
N GLY A 161 -14.56 -30.10 5.94
CA GLY A 161 -13.81 -29.89 4.70
C GLY A 161 -13.60 -28.42 4.38
N GLY A 162 -12.42 -27.93 4.76
CA GLY A 162 -11.65 -26.83 4.16
C GLY A 162 -12.41 -25.72 3.45
N MET A 163 -12.55 -24.58 4.13
CA MET A 163 -12.62 -23.31 3.43
C MET A 163 -11.31 -23.13 2.64
N PRO A 164 -11.36 -22.90 1.31
CA PRO A 164 -10.15 -22.76 0.52
C PRO A 164 -9.44 -21.45 0.87
N ASP A 165 -8.15 -21.62 1.11
CA ASP A 165 -7.08 -20.63 1.04
C ASP A 165 -7.27 -19.69 -0.16
N ALA A 166 -7.86 -18.52 0.10
CA ALA A 166 -7.76 -17.38 -0.80
C ALA A 166 -6.44 -16.67 -0.45
N GLY A 167 -5.39 -17.07 -1.17
CA GLY A 167 -4.07 -16.48 -1.08
C GLY A 167 -4.11 -14.96 -1.25
N GLY A 168 -3.56 -14.27 -0.26
CA GLY A 168 -3.48 -12.82 -0.19
C GLY A 168 -2.75 -12.37 1.07
N GLY A 169 -1.47 -12.75 1.19
CA GLY A 169 -0.61 -12.23 2.25
C GLY A 169 -0.40 -10.73 2.10
N LYS A 170 -1.10 -9.93 2.90
CA LYS A 170 -0.73 -8.57 3.32
C LYS A 170 -1.67 -8.13 4.45
N GLY A 171 -1.12 -7.77 5.61
CA GLY A 171 -1.78 -7.02 6.68
C GLY A 171 -3.13 -7.56 7.15
N GLY A 172 -3.17 -8.36 8.22
CA GLY A 172 -4.45 -8.76 8.80
C GLY A 172 -5.28 -7.55 9.20
N MET A 173 -6.46 -7.42 8.58
CA MET A 173 -7.45 -6.40 8.89
C MET A 173 -7.80 -6.52 10.37
N MET A 174 -7.34 -5.56 11.18
CA MET A 174 -8.25 -5.01 12.17
C MET A 174 -9.44 -4.51 11.34
N MET A 175 -10.66 -4.94 11.66
CA MET A 175 -11.83 -4.35 11.02
C MET A 175 -11.81 -2.89 11.45
N THR A 176 -11.38 -1.98 10.57
CA THR A 176 -11.59 -0.54 10.77
C THR A 176 -13.09 -0.41 11.03
N THR A 177 -13.42 0.07 12.22
CA THR A 177 -14.80 0.14 12.70
C THR A 177 -15.24 1.60 12.62
N GLY A 178 -16.54 1.88 12.58
CA GLY A 178 -17.04 3.24 12.36
C GLY A 178 -17.16 3.59 10.88
N ASP A 179 -17.18 4.89 10.62
CA ASP A 179 -17.62 5.49 9.35
C ASP A 179 -16.45 5.92 8.48
N PHE A 180 -15.36 6.38 9.11
CA PHE A 180 -14.18 6.91 8.45
C PHE A 180 -12.90 6.24 8.93
N SER A 181 -11.92 6.14 8.02
CA SER A 181 -10.55 5.75 8.36
C SER A 181 -9.67 7.00 8.40
N LEU A 182 -9.15 7.35 9.56
CA LEU A 182 -8.16 8.42 9.70
C LEU A 182 -6.76 7.83 9.55
N VAL A 183 -6.08 8.14 8.45
CA VAL A 183 -4.74 7.63 8.15
C VAL A 183 -3.71 8.74 8.33
N GLY A 184 -2.91 8.64 9.39
CA GLY A 184 -1.78 9.50 9.68
C GLY A 184 -0.53 9.04 8.95
N PHE A 185 0.11 9.94 8.22
CA PHE A 185 1.35 9.71 7.49
C PHE A 185 2.53 10.39 8.18
N SER A 186 3.68 9.69 8.22
CA SER A 186 4.92 10.22 8.80
C SER A 186 5.79 11.04 7.84
N SER A 187 5.58 10.89 6.52
CA SER A 187 6.39 11.56 5.50
C SER A 187 5.75 11.50 4.11
N ASP A 188 6.30 12.27 3.17
CA ASP A 188 5.87 12.23 1.76
C ASP A 188 6.09 10.84 1.14
N GLU A 189 7.13 10.12 1.61
CA GLU A 189 7.40 8.74 1.19
C GLU A 189 6.27 7.80 1.65
N ALA A 190 5.68 8.04 2.82
CA ALA A 190 4.50 7.31 3.29
C ALA A 190 3.27 7.60 2.41
N ILE A 191 3.06 8.86 2.04
CA ILE A 191 1.95 9.27 1.15
C ILE A 191 2.08 8.65 -0.23
N ALA A 192 3.28 8.65 -0.80
CA ALA A 192 3.55 8.01 -2.09
C ALA A 192 3.22 6.50 -2.09
N ASN A 193 3.21 5.89 -0.90
CA ASN A 193 2.90 4.47 -0.68
C ASN A 193 1.61 4.28 0.13
N ALA A 194 0.62 5.19 -0.03
CA ALA A 194 -0.63 5.15 0.70
C ALA A 194 -1.36 3.79 0.59
N PRO A 195 -2.03 3.35 1.68
CA PRO A 195 -2.62 2.01 1.76
C PRO A 195 -3.72 1.77 0.71
N ASN A 196 -4.44 2.81 0.30
CA ASN A 196 -5.52 2.69 -0.70
C ASN A 196 -5.00 2.85 -2.13
N GLY A 197 -3.69 2.83 -2.35
CA GLY A 197 -3.08 3.01 -3.66
C GLY A 197 -2.68 4.45 -3.95
N SER A 198 -2.10 4.67 -5.13
CA SER A 198 -1.64 5.98 -5.57
C SER A 198 -2.82 6.89 -5.89
N PHE A 199 -2.74 8.13 -5.45
CA PHE A 199 -3.71 9.17 -5.75
C PHE A 199 -3.06 10.38 -6.40
N THR A 200 -3.88 11.23 -7.02
CA THR A 200 -3.48 12.52 -7.58
C THR A 200 -4.27 13.63 -6.94
N MET A 201 -3.63 14.76 -6.61
CA MET A 201 -4.34 15.93 -6.08
C MET A 201 -5.13 16.62 -7.20
N ASP A 202 -6.42 16.80 -7.00
CA ASP A 202 -7.29 17.62 -7.86
C ASP A 202 -7.23 19.10 -7.48
N SER A 203 -7.15 19.39 -6.18
CA SER A 203 -7.10 20.75 -5.64
C SER A 203 -6.38 20.83 -4.31
N GLY A 204 -5.86 22.02 -3.97
CA GLY A 204 -5.15 22.27 -2.72
C GLY A 204 -3.73 21.69 -2.69
N GLN A 205 -3.27 21.35 -1.49
CA GLN A 205 -1.93 20.84 -1.23
C GLN A 205 -1.95 19.76 -0.15
N VAL A 206 -0.85 19.04 -0.02
CA VAL A 206 -0.64 18.09 1.07
C VAL A 206 -0.30 18.85 2.35
N PHE A 207 -0.78 18.36 3.50
CA PHE A 207 -0.47 18.87 4.84
C PHE A 207 1.02 18.69 5.20
N GLY A 208 1.51 19.47 6.15
CA GLY A 208 2.83 19.25 6.74
C GLY A 208 2.82 18.18 7.86
N TYR A 209 4.01 17.77 8.29
CA TYR A 209 4.18 16.72 9.31
C TYR A 209 4.48 17.26 10.71
N GLY A 210 4.55 18.59 10.87
CA GLY A 210 4.79 19.25 12.14
C GLY A 210 3.49 19.61 12.86
N THR A 211 3.62 20.00 14.13
CA THR A 211 2.47 20.37 14.97
C THR A 211 1.74 21.65 14.52
N ASP A 212 2.40 22.48 13.71
CA ASP A 212 1.80 23.71 13.16
C ASP A 212 0.70 23.40 12.13
N ASP A 213 0.73 22.20 11.54
CA ASP A 213 -0.22 21.70 10.55
C ASP A 213 -1.20 20.67 11.16
N ASP A 214 -1.27 20.57 12.50
CA ASP A 214 -2.17 19.62 13.17
C ASP A 214 -3.64 19.94 12.87
N GLY A 215 -4.38 18.93 12.41
CA GLY A 215 -5.78 19.07 12.01
C GLY A 215 -5.98 19.32 10.52
N ASP A 216 -4.91 19.55 9.76
CA ASP A 216 -4.98 19.63 8.31
C ASP A 216 -5.15 18.23 7.70
N VAL A 217 -6.10 18.11 6.78
CA VAL A 217 -6.44 16.86 6.12
C VAL A 217 -6.60 17.01 4.62
N ILE A 218 -6.40 15.90 3.91
CA ILE A 218 -6.87 15.73 2.54
C ILE A 218 -7.93 14.64 2.50
N ILE A 219 -8.95 14.84 1.68
CA ILE A 219 -10.08 13.91 1.52
C ILE A 219 -10.22 13.45 0.06
N SER A 220 -10.89 12.32 -0.14
CA SER A 220 -11.21 11.86 -1.48
C SER A 220 -12.18 12.83 -2.16
N LYS A 221 -12.08 12.91 -3.49
CA LYS A 221 -13.01 13.68 -4.31
C LYS A 221 -14.42 13.17 -4.18
N THR A 222 -14.61 11.85 -4.12
CA THR A 222 -15.93 11.25 -3.92
C THR A 222 -16.58 11.71 -2.62
N LEU A 223 -15.83 11.74 -1.51
CA LEU A 223 -16.35 12.23 -0.22
C LEU A 223 -16.64 13.73 -0.26
N ALA A 224 -15.77 14.51 -0.92
CA ALA A 224 -15.92 15.94 -1.06
C ALA A 224 -17.18 16.31 -1.87
N ASP A 225 -17.33 15.71 -3.05
CA ASP A 225 -18.46 15.95 -3.96
C ASP A 225 -19.80 15.51 -3.32
N ALA A 226 -19.81 14.41 -2.56
CA ALA A 226 -21.01 13.89 -1.91
C ALA A 226 -21.50 14.76 -0.73
N ASN A 227 -20.59 15.50 -0.09
CA ASN A 227 -20.88 16.35 1.07
C ASN A 227 -20.78 17.86 0.77
N ASP A 228 -20.67 18.24 -0.51
CA ASP A 228 -20.48 19.62 -0.97
C ASP A 228 -19.29 20.34 -0.29
N LEU A 229 -18.19 19.61 -0.04
CA LEU A 229 -16.99 20.12 0.65
C LEU A 229 -15.93 20.64 -0.33
N SER A 230 -15.22 21.70 0.08
CA SER A 230 -14.15 22.34 -0.68
C SER A 230 -12.89 22.55 0.17
N VAL A 231 -11.76 22.81 -0.50
CA VAL A 231 -10.52 23.20 0.18
C VAL A 231 -10.75 24.50 0.95
N GLY A 232 -10.39 24.48 2.24
CA GLY A 232 -10.61 25.54 3.20
C GLY A 232 -11.79 25.29 4.15
N ASP A 233 -12.65 24.32 3.84
CA ASP A 233 -13.77 23.97 4.72
C ASP A 233 -13.30 23.16 5.93
N THR A 234 -14.06 23.27 7.01
CA THR A 234 -13.85 22.52 8.25
C THR A 234 -15.02 21.61 8.52
N PHE A 235 -14.75 20.39 8.97
CA PHE A 235 -15.77 19.42 9.36
C PHE A 235 -15.39 18.72 10.67
N LYS A 236 -16.33 17.97 11.23
CA LYS A 236 -16.12 17.22 12.47
C LYS A 236 -16.33 15.72 12.26
N VAL A 237 -15.54 14.95 12.97
CA VAL A 237 -15.71 13.50 13.16
C VAL A 237 -15.66 13.20 14.65
N ALA A 238 -16.30 12.12 15.09
CA ALA A 238 -16.31 11.69 16.49
C ALA A 238 -15.35 10.53 16.75
N ASP A 239 -14.95 10.40 18.03
CA ASP A 239 -14.35 9.17 18.52
C ASP A 239 -15.36 8.02 18.45
N ILE A 240 -14.93 6.84 18.00
CA ILE A 240 -15.82 5.68 17.89
C ILE A 240 -16.28 5.11 19.24
N THR A 241 -15.66 5.55 20.35
CA THR A 241 -15.98 5.10 21.71
C THR A 241 -16.66 6.17 22.57
N ASP A 242 -16.66 7.43 22.12
CA ASP A 242 -17.22 8.57 22.83
C ASP A 242 -17.73 9.62 21.82
N ASP A 243 -19.03 9.61 21.56
CA ASP A 243 -19.71 10.54 20.64
C ASP A 243 -19.62 12.01 21.08
N THR A 244 -19.33 12.27 22.36
CA THR A 244 -19.13 13.62 22.88
C THR A 244 -17.74 14.17 22.53
N LYS A 245 -16.78 13.29 22.24
CA LYS A 245 -15.42 13.65 21.85
C LYS A 245 -15.34 13.81 20.33
N THR A 246 -15.39 15.06 19.88
CA THR A 246 -15.31 15.41 18.46
C THR A 246 -13.96 16.00 18.10
N TYR A 247 -13.50 15.68 16.88
CA TYR A 247 -12.28 16.15 16.26
C TYR A 247 -12.65 17.07 15.10
N THR A 248 -12.16 18.31 15.12
CA THR A 248 -12.37 19.28 14.03
C THR A 248 -11.18 19.23 13.09
N LEU A 249 -11.45 19.05 11.80
CA LEU A 249 -10.46 18.86 10.74
C LEU A 249 -10.67 19.90 9.65
N THR A 250 -9.57 20.39 9.05
CA THR A 250 -9.57 21.41 8.00
C THR A 250 -9.09 20.80 6.69
N ILE A 251 -9.87 20.96 5.62
CA ILE A 251 -9.53 20.42 4.30
C ILE A 251 -8.49 21.32 3.63
N VAL A 252 -7.27 20.84 3.49
CA VAL A 252 -6.21 21.55 2.75
C VAL A 252 -6.02 21.03 1.32
N GLY A 253 -6.65 19.91 0.98
CA GLY A 253 -6.59 19.34 -0.36
C GLY A 253 -7.63 18.25 -0.61
N ILE A 254 -7.91 18.03 -1.91
CA ILE A 254 -8.82 16.99 -2.39
C ILE A 254 -8.06 16.13 -3.40
N TYR A 255 -8.12 14.81 -3.23
CA TYR A 255 -7.45 13.85 -4.09
C TYR A 255 -8.44 12.94 -4.82
N SER A 256 -8.03 12.46 -6.01
CA SER A 256 -8.67 11.34 -6.69
C SER A 256 -7.76 10.13 -6.63
N ASN A 257 -8.30 9.00 -6.16
CA ASN A 257 -7.63 7.72 -6.14
C ASN A 257 -8.18 6.80 -7.24
N THR A 258 -7.28 6.04 -7.86
CA THR A 258 -7.62 5.06 -8.90
C THR A 258 -8.48 3.89 -8.41
N THR A 259 -8.64 3.74 -7.09
CA THR A 259 -9.36 2.64 -6.44
C THR A 259 -10.73 3.02 -5.86
N GLU A 260 -11.18 4.28 -6.00
CA GLU A 260 -12.46 4.76 -5.44
C GLU A 260 -13.69 4.03 -6.03
N ASN A 261 -13.54 3.35 -7.16
CA ASN A 261 -14.59 2.56 -7.79
C ASN A 261 -14.46 1.04 -7.52
N THR A 262 -13.61 0.64 -6.59
CA THR A 262 -13.45 -0.78 -6.23
C THR A 262 -14.29 -1.10 -5.00
N MET A 263 -15.19 -2.08 -5.15
CA MET A 263 -16.06 -2.53 -4.05
C MET A 263 -15.22 -2.87 -2.81
N PRO A 264 -15.60 -2.40 -1.62
CA PRO A 264 -14.87 -2.67 -0.39
C PRO A 264 -14.77 -4.17 -0.16
N MET A 265 -13.57 -4.59 0.25
CA MET A 265 -13.25 -5.98 0.54
C MET A 265 -14.09 -6.44 1.74
N GLY A 266 -15.18 -7.18 1.49
CA GLY A 266 -16.09 -7.64 2.54
C GLY A 266 -17.57 -7.77 2.12
N GLY A 267 -17.92 -7.26 0.94
CA GLY A 267 -19.30 -7.32 0.45
C GLY A 267 -20.23 -6.36 1.21
N PRO A 268 -21.56 -6.55 1.16
CA PRO A 268 -22.55 -5.65 1.76
C PRO A 268 -22.45 -5.44 3.28
N MET A 269 -21.56 -6.16 3.95
CA MET A 269 -21.31 -6.11 5.39
C MET A 269 -19.97 -5.45 5.74
N ALA A 270 -19.24 -4.92 4.74
CA ALA A 270 -18.03 -4.14 4.98
C ALA A 270 -18.39 -2.82 5.66
N SER A 271 -17.59 -2.40 6.64
CA SER A 271 -17.71 -1.06 7.22
C SER A 271 -17.40 -0.02 6.16
N THR A 272 -18.14 1.09 6.16
CA THR A 272 -17.90 2.27 5.32
C THR A 272 -16.49 2.81 5.52
N ALA A 273 -15.90 2.71 6.71
CA ALA A 273 -14.50 3.07 6.96
C ALA A 273 -13.47 2.22 6.19
N SER A 274 -13.87 1.06 5.66
CA SER A 274 -13.01 0.24 4.79
C SER A 274 -13.07 0.66 3.32
N ASP A 275 -13.99 1.55 2.96
CA ASP A 275 -14.07 2.11 1.62
C ASP A 275 -12.95 3.16 1.42
N PRO A 276 -12.13 3.03 0.35
CA PRO A 276 -11.12 4.03 0.01
C PRO A 276 -11.64 5.48 -0.07
N ALA A 277 -12.91 5.67 -0.43
CA ALA A 277 -13.53 6.99 -0.52
C ALA A 277 -13.75 7.63 0.87
N ASN A 278 -13.93 6.84 1.93
CA ASN A 278 -14.09 7.31 3.31
C ASN A 278 -12.79 7.40 4.10
N ALA A 279 -11.64 7.31 3.41
CA ALA A 279 -10.36 7.52 4.04
C ALA A 279 -10.03 9.02 4.10
N ILE A 280 -9.70 9.49 5.30
CA ILE A 280 -9.26 10.85 5.59
C ILE A 280 -7.77 10.78 5.89
N TYR A 281 -6.97 11.50 5.12
CA TYR A 281 -5.51 11.46 5.21
C TYR A 281 -4.99 12.69 5.94
N THR A 282 -4.09 12.47 6.90
CA THR A 282 -3.51 13.52 7.75
C THR A 282 -2.10 13.14 8.21
N SER A 283 -1.47 13.94 9.06
CA SER A 283 -0.16 13.62 9.65
C SER A 283 -0.29 12.74 10.88
N VAL A 284 0.73 11.94 11.19
CA VAL A 284 0.78 11.26 12.51
C VAL A 284 0.83 12.24 13.68
N SER A 285 1.38 13.44 13.49
CA SER A 285 1.32 14.54 14.46
C SER A 285 -0.12 14.92 14.79
N THR A 286 -1.00 15.01 13.78
CA THR A 286 -2.43 15.26 14.00
C THR A 286 -3.05 14.14 14.84
N LEU A 287 -2.78 12.87 14.52
CA LEU A 287 -3.30 11.76 15.31
C LEU A 287 -2.82 11.80 16.77
N ASP A 288 -1.56 12.15 17.00
CA ASP A 288 -1.00 12.38 18.34
C ASP A 288 -1.73 13.51 19.08
N ALA A 289 -2.00 14.63 18.41
CA ALA A 289 -2.72 15.78 18.97
C ALA A 289 -4.18 15.46 19.32
N LEU A 290 -4.86 14.63 18.51
CA LEU A 290 -6.21 14.11 18.80
C LEU A 290 -6.19 13.03 19.89
N GLY A 291 -5.00 12.56 20.24
CA GLY A 291 -4.78 11.52 21.22
C GLY A 291 -5.16 10.13 20.70
N LEU A 292 -5.08 9.91 19.40
CA LEU A 292 -5.27 8.65 18.69
C LEU A 292 -3.88 8.09 18.35
N THR A 293 -3.27 7.33 19.26
CA THR A 293 -1.86 6.88 19.11
C THR A 293 -1.72 5.40 19.37
N GLY A 294 -0.73 4.73 18.76
CA GLY A 294 -0.52 3.29 18.90
C GLY A 294 -0.12 2.79 20.30
N GLY A 295 0.05 3.69 21.28
CA GLY A 295 0.26 3.36 22.70
C GLY A 295 -1.01 3.42 23.55
N LYS A 296 -2.15 3.81 22.97
CA LYS A 296 -3.44 3.91 23.67
C LYS A 296 -4.35 2.78 23.24
N THR A 297 -5.15 2.31 24.17
CA THR A 297 -6.21 1.37 23.90
C THR A 297 -7.57 2.05 23.95
N ILE A 298 -8.48 1.55 23.12
CA ILE A 298 -9.89 1.92 23.08
C ILE A 298 -10.74 0.68 23.31
N GLU A 299 -11.91 0.86 23.89
CA GLU A 299 -12.87 -0.20 24.12
C GLU A 299 -13.93 -0.19 23.03
N ILE A 300 -13.91 -1.18 22.15
CA ILE A 300 -14.94 -1.34 21.11
C ILE A 300 -15.99 -2.33 21.59
N THR A 301 -17.25 -1.90 21.61
CA THR A 301 -18.41 -2.77 21.87
C THR A 301 -19.00 -3.24 20.56
N ASP A 302 -19.08 -4.57 20.37
CA ASP A 302 -19.72 -5.13 19.19
C ASP A 302 -21.27 -5.01 19.24
N ALA A 303 -21.94 -5.24 18.11
CA ALA A 303 -23.40 -5.21 18.01
C ALA A 303 -24.14 -6.22 18.94
N ARG A 304 -23.41 -7.12 19.60
CA ARG A 304 -23.94 -8.07 20.58
C ARG A 304 -23.68 -7.61 22.02
N GLY A 305 -23.17 -6.40 22.22
CA GLY A 305 -22.86 -5.82 23.51
C GLY A 305 -21.56 -6.32 24.14
N ASN A 306 -20.68 -6.99 23.39
CA ASN A 306 -19.40 -7.43 23.93
C ASN A 306 -18.33 -6.35 23.74
N THR A 307 -17.83 -5.81 24.85
CA THR A 307 -16.73 -4.86 24.88
C THR A 307 -15.38 -5.55 24.76
N ARG A 308 -14.48 -4.95 23.98
CA ARG A 308 -13.12 -5.44 23.75
C ARG A 308 -12.14 -4.28 23.70
N GLU A 309 -11.10 -4.37 24.51
CA GLU A 309 -9.96 -3.46 24.45
C GLU A 309 -9.10 -3.78 23.21
N THR A 310 -8.77 -2.75 22.44
CA THR A 310 -7.94 -2.84 21.24
C THR A 310 -7.09 -1.58 21.09
N GLN A 311 -6.06 -1.59 20.27
CA GLN A 311 -5.24 -0.39 20.03
C GLN A 311 -6.08 0.71 19.37
N ALA A 312 -5.87 1.96 19.78
CA ALA A 312 -6.53 3.13 19.20
C ALA A 312 -6.14 3.33 17.73
N THR A 313 -4.90 2.97 17.38
CA THR A 313 -4.40 3.02 15.99
C THR A 313 -3.68 1.73 15.60
N GLN A 314 -3.71 1.45 14.31
CA GLN A 314 -2.92 0.39 13.69
C GLN A 314 -1.66 0.98 13.06
N LEU A 315 -0.49 0.63 13.62
CA LEU A 315 0.80 1.03 13.09
C LEU A 315 1.26 0.09 11.95
N SER A 316 1.65 0.67 10.82
CA SER A 316 2.31 -0.01 9.70
C SER A 316 3.65 0.66 9.43
N TYR A 317 4.75 -0.06 9.64
CA TYR A 317 6.11 0.48 9.51
C TYR A 317 6.86 -0.21 8.36
N THR A 318 7.47 0.59 7.48
CA THR A 318 8.20 0.13 6.30
C THR A 318 9.64 0.61 6.30
N TYR A 319 10.57 -0.30 6.03
CA TYR A 319 11.99 -0.01 5.81
C TYR A 319 12.29 -0.07 4.32
N CYS A 320 12.80 1.00 3.75
CA CYS A 320 13.31 1.03 2.39
C CYS A 320 14.80 0.69 2.42
N LEU A 321 15.19 -0.44 1.82
CA LEU A 321 16.55 -0.94 1.88
C LEU A 321 17.41 -0.32 0.79
N ARG A 322 18.59 0.18 1.19
CA ARG A 322 19.67 0.56 0.30
C ARG A 322 20.13 -0.67 -0.46
N ARG A 323 20.16 -0.56 -1.79
CA ARG A 323 20.80 -1.55 -2.63
C ARG A 323 22.31 -1.50 -2.39
N GLN A 324 22.90 -2.57 -1.84
CA GLN A 324 24.35 -2.74 -1.92
C GLN A 324 24.71 -2.84 -3.41
N GLY A 325 25.47 -1.84 -3.89
CA GLY A 325 25.81 -1.70 -5.30
C GLY A 325 26.39 -2.99 -5.88
N ALA A 326 26.01 -3.24 -7.14
CA ALA A 326 26.42 -4.37 -7.99
C ALA A 326 27.66 -5.11 -7.50
N ILE A 327 27.51 -6.42 -7.25
CA ILE A 327 28.63 -7.37 -7.22
C ILE A 327 29.48 -7.05 -8.46
N ARG A 328 30.62 -6.37 -8.26
CA ARG A 328 31.53 -6.08 -9.35
C ARG A 328 31.86 -7.43 -9.97
N PRO A 329 31.66 -7.63 -11.28
CA PRO A 329 32.04 -8.88 -11.89
C PRO A 329 33.52 -9.05 -11.60
N VAL A 330 33.84 -10.10 -10.83
CA VAL A 330 35.21 -10.53 -10.61
C VAL A 330 35.84 -10.57 -11.99
N ARG A 331 36.75 -9.63 -12.27
CA ARG A 331 37.55 -9.68 -13.49
C ARG A 331 38.16 -11.07 -13.49
N ARG A 332 37.67 -11.96 -14.36
CA ARG A 332 38.39 -13.18 -14.70
C ARG A 332 39.80 -12.73 -15.06
N ARG A 333 40.77 -12.99 -14.18
CA ARG A 333 42.19 -12.88 -14.54
C ARG A 333 42.33 -13.69 -15.83
N ARG A 334 42.74 -13.03 -16.91
CA ARG A 334 43.23 -13.75 -18.08
C ARG A 334 44.36 -14.65 -17.57
N GLN A 335 44.20 -15.96 -17.70
CA GLN A 335 45.32 -16.89 -17.68
C GLN A 335 46.29 -16.43 -18.77
N GLY A 336 47.55 -16.21 -18.41
CA GLY A 336 48.60 -15.94 -19.39
C GLY A 336 49.63 -14.90 -18.98
N GLU A 337 50.17 -14.97 -17.76
CA GLU A 337 51.51 -14.42 -17.48
C GLU A 337 52.30 -15.51 -16.75
N TRP A 338 53.24 -16.12 -17.48
CA TRP A 338 54.30 -16.96 -16.93
C TRP A 338 55.40 -16.05 -16.37
N PRO A 339 55.94 -16.31 -15.17
CA PRO A 339 57.13 -15.61 -14.73
C PRO A 339 58.35 -16.20 -15.44
N GLY A 340 59.08 -15.35 -16.18
CA GLY A 340 60.42 -15.68 -16.66
C GLY A 340 61.40 -15.72 -15.49
N GLN A 341 62.09 -16.85 -15.36
CA GLN A 341 63.48 -16.95 -14.93
C GLN A 341 64.18 -17.88 -15.92
#